data_AF-A0A2E8HST0-F1
#
_entry.id   AF-A0A2E8HST0-F1
#
_cell.length_a   1.000
_cell.length_b   1.000
_cell.length_c   1.000
_cell.angle_alpha   90.00
_cell.angle_beta   90.00
_cell.angle_gamma   90.00
#
_symmetry.space_group_name_H-M   'P 1'
#
loop_
_entity.id
_entity.type
_entity.pdbx_description
1 polymer ?
#
loop_
_entity_poly.entity_id
_entity_poly.type
_entity_poly.pdbx_seq_one_letter_code
_entity_poly.pdbx_strand_id
1 'polypeptide(L)'
;MTKTIVFENISMTSEIAQQTLTDRFAGLFNPLEITAEQFTSAYDTPDIGPHIEKDYKGLSYLSWPFAYRYLKQHFPTFFVAFEEKSVGEVVFGGPGAYYVRPYLTDGCRRSVALVFPLMDRKHNACKELDARFISDNCQRAAVKCIATFTGLGLRLYAGEDIPKEEGSSAPKSQAGLKSTTPAPAPANTTPAQSPESFDGKDALLKFCSANPLHFVDAKTCQHAVKSALDNLGLARGGDIKNEGDYANVITTLVSTWVKSTGIKITKAAMTKDLASIRDASPEGVDGINNAVAAFYLSKKSMLPQPA
;
A
#
# COMPACT_ATOMS: atom_id res chain seq x y z
N MET A 1 41.37 -15.47 -37.87
CA MET A 1 40.70 -16.63 -37.26
C MET A 1 39.84 -16.12 -36.11
N THR A 2 38.59 -15.76 -36.39
CA THR A 2 37.64 -15.31 -35.38
C THR A 2 37.16 -16.52 -34.60
N LYS A 3 37.51 -16.61 -33.32
CA LYS A 3 37.06 -17.72 -32.46
C LYS A 3 35.58 -17.52 -32.15
N THR A 4 34.72 -18.24 -32.86
CA THR A 4 33.30 -18.36 -32.55
C THR A 4 33.13 -19.19 -31.28
N ILE A 5 32.62 -18.58 -30.21
CA ILE A 5 32.19 -19.30 -29.01
C ILE A 5 30.71 -19.62 -29.19
N VAL A 6 30.37 -20.91 -29.20
CA VAL A 6 29.00 -21.39 -29.33
C VAL A 6 28.46 -21.67 -27.93
N PHE A 7 27.53 -20.85 -27.46
CA PHE A 7 26.60 -21.20 -26.38
C PHE A 7 25.24 -21.40 -27.03
N GLU A 8 24.64 -22.58 -26.83
CA GLU A 8 23.30 -23.01 -27.29
C GLU A 8 22.74 -22.28 -28.53
N ASN A 9 23.03 -22.82 -29.72
CA ASN A 9 22.33 -22.56 -31.00
C ASN A 9 22.23 -21.12 -31.53
N ILE A 10 23.05 -20.17 -31.08
CA ILE A 10 23.18 -18.86 -31.76
C ILE A 10 24.64 -18.60 -32.13
N SER A 11 24.96 -18.67 -33.43
CA SER A 11 26.25 -18.22 -33.96
C SER A 11 26.30 -16.68 -33.92
N MET A 12 26.77 -16.12 -32.81
CA MET A 12 27.03 -14.68 -32.66
C MET A 12 28.20 -14.24 -33.56
N THR A 13 27.91 -13.84 -34.80
CA THR A 13 28.91 -13.17 -35.66
C THR A 13 29.16 -11.75 -35.18
N SER A 14 30.40 -11.25 -35.38
CA SER A 14 30.80 -9.86 -35.05
C SER A 14 29.86 -8.80 -35.63
N GLU A 15 29.26 -9.07 -36.80
CA GLU A 15 28.37 -8.15 -37.50
C GLU A 15 27.02 -7.95 -36.80
N ILE A 16 26.41 -9.04 -36.29
CA ILE A 16 25.18 -8.95 -35.47
C ILE A 16 25.46 -8.22 -34.16
N ALA A 17 26.60 -8.49 -33.52
CA ALA A 17 26.99 -7.79 -32.30
C ALA A 17 27.19 -6.29 -32.57
N GLN A 18 27.83 -5.95 -33.70
CA GLN A 18 28.07 -4.56 -34.10
C GLN A 18 26.77 -3.85 -34.48
N GLN A 19 25.85 -4.51 -35.20
CA GLN A 19 24.51 -3.99 -35.49
C GLN A 19 23.71 -3.79 -34.21
N THR A 20 23.71 -4.76 -33.29
CA THR A 20 23.04 -4.64 -31.99
C THR A 20 23.59 -3.47 -31.17
N LEU A 21 24.90 -3.23 -31.22
CA LEU A 21 25.50 -2.06 -30.58
C LEU A 21 25.05 -0.76 -31.26
N THR A 22 25.06 -0.70 -32.60
CA THR A 22 24.59 0.46 -33.36
C THR A 22 23.11 0.76 -33.09
N ASP A 23 22.26 -0.25 -33.07
CA ASP A 23 20.84 -0.13 -32.74
C ASP A 23 20.66 0.43 -31.32
N ARG A 24 21.41 -0.10 -30.34
CA ARG A 24 21.41 0.45 -28.97
C ARG A 24 21.83 1.91 -28.92
N PHE A 25 22.87 2.31 -29.66
CA PHE A 25 23.30 3.72 -29.75
C PHE A 25 22.26 4.60 -30.44
N ALA A 26 21.52 4.06 -31.42
CA ALA A 26 20.42 4.74 -32.09
C ALA A 26 19.11 4.74 -31.28
N GLY A 27 19.09 4.10 -30.10
CA GLY A 27 17.89 3.97 -29.27
C GLY A 27 16.87 2.94 -29.79
N LEU A 28 17.27 2.09 -30.72
CA LEU A 28 16.49 0.97 -31.23
C LEU A 28 16.73 -0.24 -30.32
N PHE A 29 15.68 -0.69 -29.64
CA PHE A 29 15.75 -1.81 -28.72
C PHE A 29 14.65 -2.81 -29.03
N ASN A 30 14.96 -4.10 -28.84
CA ASN A 30 13.92 -5.12 -28.84
C ASN A 30 12.95 -4.85 -27.68
N PRO A 31 11.65 -4.70 -27.96
CA PRO A 31 10.68 -4.35 -26.93
C PRO A 31 10.55 -5.47 -25.92
N LEU A 32 10.52 -5.12 -24.64
CA LEU A 32 10.12 -6.03 -23.57
C LEU A 32 8.59 -6.07 -23.53
N GLU A 33 8.02 -7.20 -23.92
CA GLU A 33 6.58 -7.39 -23.96
C GLU A 33 6.05 -7.95 -22.64
N ILE A 34 4.97 -7.33 -22.16
CA ILE A 34 4.12 -7.82 -21.09
C ILE A 34 2.73 -7.91 -21.68
N THR A 35 2.14 -9.11 -21.66
CA THR A 35 0.79 -9.31 -22.20
C THR A 35 -0.23 -8.51 -21.38
N ALA A 36 -1.36 -8.16 -22.00
CA ALA A 36 -2.43 -7.45 -21.31
C ALA A 36 -2.91 -8.23 -20.07
N GLU A 37 -3.00 -9.56 -20.19
CA GLU A 37 -3.41 -10.46 -19.10
C GLU A 37 -2.41 -10.44 -17.94
N GLN A 38 -1.11 -10.48 -18.23
CA GLN A 38 -0.07 -10.38 -17.20
C GLN A 38 -0.11 -9.02 -16.49
N PHE A 39 -0.27 -7.94 -17.26
CA PHE A 39 -0.37 -6.59 -16.71
C PHE A 39 -1.61 -6.45 -15.82
N THR A 40 -2.79 -6.88 -16.29
CA THR A 40 -4.03 -6.85 -15.50
C THR A 40 -3.89 -7.68 -14.23
N SER A 41 -3.33 -8.90 -14.31
CA SER A 41 -3.10 -9.75 -13.14
C SER A 41 -2.19 -9.08 -12.11
N ALA A 42 -1.12 -8.43 -12.54
CA ALA A 42 -0.20 -7.71 -11.65
C ALA A 42 -0.79 -6.39 -11.12
N TYR A 43 -1.61 -5.69 -11.91
CA TYR A 43 -2.32 -4.48 -11.49
C TYR A 43 -3.40 -4.75 -10.44
N ASP A 44 -4.11 -5.87 -10.59
CA ASP A 44 -5.20 -6.28 -9.70
C ASP A 44 -4.74 -7.10 -8.50
N THR A 45 -3.44 -7.41 -8.39
CA THR A 45 -2.94 -8.24 -7.29
C THR A 45 -3.28 -7.62 -5.92
N PRO A 46 -3.89 -8.39 -5.01
CA PRO A 46 -4.19 -7.90 -3.66
C PRO A 46 -2.92 -7.78 -2.80
N ASP A 47 -1.81 -8.39 -3.24
CA ASP A 47 -0.60 -8.56 -2.44
C ASP A 47 0.11 -7.24 -2.11
N ILE A 48 -0.07 -6.20 -2.93
CA ILE A 48 0.56 -4.89 -2.70
C ILE A 48 -0.11 -4.15 -1.54
N GLY A 49 -1.42 -4.28 -1.38
CA GLY A 49 -2.23 -3.51 -0.43
C GLY A 49 -1.69 -3.48 1.01
N PRO A 50 -1.35 -4.65 1.60
CA PRO A 50 -0.76 -4.74 2.94
C PRO A 50 0.61 -4.07 3.13
N HIS A 51 1.32 -3.75 2.04
CA HIS A 51 2.66 -3.17 2.06
C HIS A 51 2.68 -1.68 1.68
N ILE A 52 1.51 -1.06 1.59
CA ILE A 52 1.37 0.38 1.38
C ILE A 52 1.63 1.09 2.70
N GLU A 53 2.69 1.89 2.72
CA GLU A 53 3.05 2.75 3.84
C GLU A 53 2.63 4.20 3.55
N LYS A 54 2.64 5.06 4.56
CA LYS A 54 2.40 6.50 4.39
C LYS A 54 3.64 7.29 4.83
N ASP A 55 4.01 8.29 4.04
CA ASP A 55 5.09 9.19 4.40
C ASP A 55 4.65 10.22 5.45
N TYR A 56 5.59 11.09 5.86
CA TYR A 56 5.33 12.14 6.85
C TYR A 56 4.27 13.18 6.41
N LYS A 57 3.91 13.23 5.12
CA LYS A 57 2.84 14.06 4.55
C LYS A 57 1.54 13.27 4.34
N GLY A 58 1.50 12.00 4.71
CA GLY A 58 0.36 11.12 4.49
C GLY A 58 0.18 10.69 3.02
N LEU A 59 1.22 10.78 2.20
CA LEU A 59 1.24 10.20 0.85
C LEU A 59 1.55 8.71 0.93
N SER A 60 0.74 7.91 0.24
CA SER A 60 0.94 6.47 0.16
C SER A 60 2.14 6.13 -0.72
N TYR A 61 2.99 5.20 -0.27
CA TYR A 61 4.10 4.69 -1.04
C TYR A 61 4.29 3.19 -0.83
N LEU A 62 4.89 2.52 -1.81
CA LEU A 62 5.38 1.15 -1.69
C LEU A 62 6.89 1.19 -1.43
N SER A 63 7.36 0.49 -0.41
CA SER A 63 8.80 0.46 -0.13
C SER A 63 9.55 -0.30 -1.23
N TRP A 64 10.76 0.16 -1.55
CA TRP A 64 11.55 -0.40 -2.65
C TRP A 64 11.80 -1.92 -2.51
N PRO A 65 12.10 -2.49 -1.31
CA PRO A 65 12.32 -3.93 -1.20
C PRO A 65 11.07 -4.75 -1.57
N PHE A 66 9.88 -4.27 -1.22
CA PHE A 66 8.64 -4.93 -1.60
C PHE A 66 8.40 -4.84 -3.10
N ALA A 67 8.64 -3.68 -3.73
CA ALA A 67 8.52 -3.55 -5.18
C ALA A 67 9.42 -4.54 -5.93
N TYR A 68 10.69 -4.69 -5.52
CA TYR A 68 11.60 -5.67 -6.11
C TYR A 68 11.20 -7.11 -5.81
N ARG A 69 10.72 -7.41 -4.60
CA ARG A 69 10.22 -8.74 -4.25
C ARG A 69 9.06 -9.15 -5.17
N TYR A 70 8.06 -8.29 -5.32
CA TYR A 70 6.90 -8.56 -6.17
C TYR A 70 7.27 -8.63 -7.65
N LEU A 71 8.19 -7.77 -8.11
CA LEU A 71 8.76 -7.89 -9.45
C LEU A 71 9.33 -9.31 -9.66
N LYS A 72 10.13 -9.83 -8.73
CA LYS A 72 10.70 -11.17 -8.85
C LYS A 72 9.70 -12.31 -8.72
N GLN A 73 8.62 -12.12 -7.96
CA GLN A 73 7.56 -13.13 -7.83
C GLN A 73 6.72 -13.26 -9.11
N HIS A 74 6.39 -12.14 -9.77
CA HIS A 74 5.54 -12.14 -10.96
C HIS A 74 6.34 -12.21 -12.27
N PHE A 75 7.51 -11.58 -12.30
CA PHE A 75 8.37 -11.42 -13.49
C PHE A 75 9.84 -11.75 -13.13
N PRO A 76 10.18 -13.01 -12.85
CA PRO A 76 11.45 -13.40 -12.24
C PRO A 76 12.69 -12.99 -13.04
N THR A 77 12.57 -12.94 -14.37
CA THR A 77 13.67 -12.56 -15.28
C THR A 77 13.86 -11.05 -15.39
N PHE A 78 12.89 -10.24 -14.98
CA PHE A 78 12.93 -8.79 -15.17
C PHE A 78 13.70 -8.10 -14.06
N PHE A 79 14.35 -6.99 -14.41
CA PHE A 79 15.01 -6.08 -13.49
C PHE A 79 14.99 -4.66 -14.04
N VAL A 80 15.20 -3.69 -13.15
CA VAL A 80 15.31 -2.27 -13.54
C VAL A 80 16.77 -1.95 -13.82
N ALA A 81 17.01 -1.26 -14.91
CA ALA A 81 18.29 -0.63 -15.23
C ALA A 81 18.08 0.85 -15.54
N PHE A 82 19.17 1.61 -15.64
CA PHE A 82 19.14 3.05 -15.87
C PHE A 82 19.91 3.37 -17.14
N GLU A 83 19.50 4.41 -17.86
CA GLU A 83 20.35 5.00 -18.87
C GLU A 83 21.64 5.51 -18.23
N GLU A 84 22.73 5.34 -18.94
CA GLU A 84 24.05 5.79 -18.53
C GLU A 84 24.58 6.79 -19.54
N LYS A 85 25.01 7.96 -19.07
CA LYS A 85 25.67 8.97 -19.91
C LYS A 85 27.12 8.56 -20.20
N SER A 86 27.76 8.00 -19.18
CA SER A 86 29.06 7.34 -19.22
C SER A 86 28.98 6.15 -18.26
N VAL A 87 29.93 5.22 -18.31
CA VAL A 87 29.89 3.98 -17.51
C VAL A 87 29.67 4.31 -16.02
N GLY A 88 28.53 3.90 -15.49
CA GLY A 88 28.12 4.13 -14.10
C GLY A 88 27.55 5.53 -13.79
N GLU A 89 27.53 6.47 -14.73
CA GLU A 89 26.95 7.81 -14.57
C GLU A 89 25.48 7.82 -15.01
N VAL A 90 24.57 7.62 -14.06
CA VAL A 90 23.12 7.51 -14.30
C VAL A 90 22.35 8.82 -14.19
N VAL A 91 22.99 9.88 -13.69
CA VAL A 91 22.35 11.19 -13.49
C VAL A 91 22.58 12.06 -14.71
N PHE A 92 21.49 12.65 -15.20
CA PHE A 92 21.48 13.59 -16.33
C PHE A 92 21.05 14.97 -15.86
N GLY A 93 21.29 15.98 -16.69
CA GLY A 93 20.93 17.37 -16.41
C GLY A 93 21.99 18.13 -15.60
N GLY A 94 21.56 19.21 -14.96
CA GLY A 94 22.40 20.13 -14.19
C GLY A 94 21.68 20.65 -12.94
N PRO A 95 22.32 21.53 -12.15
CA PRO A 95 21.75 22.08 -10.92
C PRO A 95 20.32 22.61 -11.09
N GLY A 96 19.38 22.10 -10.29
CA GLY A 96 17.96 22.45 -10.34
C GLY A 96 17.14 21.70 -11.39
N ALA A 97 17.76 20.88 -12.23
CA ALA A 97 17.12 20.13 -13.31
C ALA A 97 17.71 18.72 -13.50
N TYR A 98 18.19 18.10 -12.41
CA TYR A 98 18.70 16.73 -12.46
C TYR A 98 17.58 15.71 -12.64
N TYR A 99 17.86 14.64 -13.38
CA TYR A 99 16.93 13.52 -13.57
C TYR A 99 17.67 12.20 -13.81
N VAL A 100 16.95 11.10 -13.61
CA VAL A 100 17.38 9.73 -13.94
C VAL A 100 16.40 9.09 -14.91
N ARG A 101 16.86 8.13 -15.70
CA ARG A 101 16.05 7.48 -16.72
C ARG A 101 16.00 5.96 -16.56
N PRO A 102 15.12 5.42 -15.69
CA PRO A 102 14.98 3.98 -15.51
C PRO A 102 14.21 3.33 -16.66
N TYR A 103 14.49 2.05 -16.89
CA TYR A 103 13.74 1.18 -17.79
C TYR A 103 13.70 -0.25 -17.23
N LEU A 104 12.71 -1.03 -17.68
CA LEU A 104 12.57 -2.44 -17.35
C LEU A 104 13.24 -3.29 -18.42
N THR A 105 13.98 -4.34 -18.03
CA THR A 105 14.69 -5.23 -18.97
C THR A 105 14.77 -6.66 -18.45
N ASP A 106 14.93 -7.62 -19.37
CA ASP A 106 15.32 -9.00 -19.09
C ASP A 106 16.80 -9.29 -19.45
N GLY A 107 17.57 -8.24 -19.77
CA GLY A 107 18.95 -8.31 -20.24
C GLY A 107 19.11 -8.37 -21.77
N CYS A 108 18.07 -8.75 -22.50
CA CYS A 108 18.07 -8.81 -23.96
C CYS A 108 17.10 -7.80 -24.59
N ARG A 109 15.93 -7.63 -23.97
CA ARG A 109 14.84 -6.75 -24.36
C ARG A 109 14.60 -5.70 -23.29
N ARG A 110 14.00 -4.57 -23.65
CA ARG A 110 13.68 -3.52 -22.68
C ARG A 110 12.46 -2.70 -23.04
N SER A 111 11.89 -2.04 -22.03
CA SER A 111 10.95 -0.95 -22.21
C SER A 111 11.68 0.32 -22.66
N VAL A 112 10.89 1.31 -23.10
CA VAL A 112 11.34 2.70 -23.18
C VAL A 112 11.81 3.19 -21.81
N ALA A 113 12.76 4.12 -21.80
CA ALA A 113 13.17 4.77 -20.56
C ALA A 113 12.14 5.82 -20.14
N LEU A 114 11.80 5.85 -18.86
CA LEU A 114 11.04 6.94 -18.25
C LEU A 114 12.00 8.07 -17.88
N VAL A 115 11.46 9.23 -17.51
CA VAL A 115 12.25 10.37 -17.00
C VAL A 115 11.70 10.73 -15.63
N PHE A 116 12.56 10.65 -14.59
CA PHE A 116 12.18 11.02 -13.24
C PHE A 116 13.10 12.11 -12.68
N PRO A 117 12.54 13.24 -12.20
CA PRO A 117 13.32 14.30 -11.62
C PRO A 117 13.91 13.87 -10.26
N LEU A 118 15.09 14.40 -9.97
CA LEU A 118 15.75 14.27 -8.68
C LEU A 118 15.19 15.32 -7.72
N MET A 119 14.48 14.87 -6.68
CA MET A 119 13.77 15.74 -5.75
C MET A 119 13.99 15.34 -4.30
N ASP A 120 13.96 16.33 -3.41
CA ASP A 120 14.00 16.09 -1.96
C ASP A 120 12.66 15.50 -1.46
N ARG A 121 12.57 15.27 -0.14
CA ARG A 121 11.32 14.82 0.51
C ARG A 121 10.19 15.85 0.42
N LYS A 122 10.54 17.12 0.24
CA LYS A 122 9.59 18.21 0.09
C LYS A 122 9.11 18.39 -1.36
N HIS A 123 9.65 17.61 -2.31
CA HIS A 123 9.43 17.72 -3.77
C HIS A 123 10.08 18.96 -4.40
N ASN A 124 11.10 19.52 -3.77
CA ASN A 124 11.91 20.56 -4.39
C ASN A 124 12.97 19.92 -5.29
N ALA A 125 13.31 20.62 -6.38
CA ALA A 125 14.38 20.22 -7.28
C ALA A 125 15.74 20.17 -6.57
N CYS A 126 16.52 19.15 -6.89
CA CYS A 126 17.90 18.98 -6.42
C CYS A 126 18.81 20.08 -6.99
N LYS A 127 19.51 20.82 -6.10
CA LYS A 127 20.51 21.83 -6.51
C LYS A 127 21.93 21.26 -6.50
N GLU A 128 22.25 20.44 -5.52
CA GLU A 128 23.55 19.80 -5.34
C GLU A 128 23.37 18.30 -5.17
N LEU A 129 24.23 17.53 -5.84
CA LEU A 129 24.19 16.08 -5.81
C LEU A 129 25.00 15.55 -4.63
N ASP A 130 24.42 14.61 -3.90
CA ASP A 130 25.14 13.75 -2.97
C ASP A 130 24.80 12.29 -3.26
N ALA A 131 25.68 11.37 -2.85
CA ALA A 131 25.53 9.95 -3.16
C ALA A 131 24.24 9.35 -2.56
N ARG A 132 23.78 9.82 -1.40
CA ARG A 132 22.54 9.34 -0.78
C ARG A 132 21.33 9.83 -1.56
N PHE A 133 21.35 11.08 -2.00
CA PHE A 133 20.31 11.70 -2.81
C PHE A 133 20.13 10.97 -4.14
N ILE A 134 21.24 10.65 -4.81
CA ILE A 134 21.24 9.87 -6.05
C ILE A 134 20.64 8.49 -5.78
N SER A 135 21.13 7.80 -4.75
CA SER A 135 20.66 6.45 -4.37
C SER A 135 19.15 6.43 -4.08
N ASP A 136 18.66 7.36 -3.25
CA ASP A 136 17.24 7.45 -2.89
C ASP A 136 16.35 7.72 -4.10
N ASN A 137 16.77 8.65 -4.98
CA ASN A 137 16.01 8.95 -6.18
C ASN A 137 16.06 7.82 -7.22
N CYS A 138 17.16 7.08 -7.33
CA CYS A 138 17.21 5.86 -8.12
C CYS A 138 16.21 4.82 -7.60
N GLN A 139 16.14 4.59 -6.28
CA GLN A 139 15.14 3.66 -5.71
C GLN A 139 13.71 4.13 -5.98
N ARG A 140 13.41 5.42 -5.80
CA ARG A 140 12.09 5.99 -6.12
C ARG A 140 11.72 5.80 -7.60
N ALA A 141 12.67 6.09 -8.49
CA ALA A 141 12.49 5.95 -9.94
C ALA A 141 12.31 4.49 -10.34
N ALA A 142 13.04 3.57 -9.72
CA ALA A 142 12.91 2.13 -9.98
C ALA A 142 11.54 1.59 -9.58
N VAL A 143 11.01 1.95 -8.41
CA VAL A 143 9.67 1.53 -7.98
C VAL A 143 8.61 2.04 -8.95
N LYS A 144 8.70 3.31 -9.38
CA LYS A 144 7.77 3.87 -10.36
C LYS A 144 7.90 3.19 -11.73
N CYS A 145 9.12 2.87 -12.17
CA CYS A 145 9.38 2.11 -13.39
C CYS A 145 8.73 0.72 -13.35
N ILE A 146 8.87 -0.01 -12.24
CA ILE A 146 8.21 -1.31 -12.04
C ILE A 146 6.70 -1.14 -12.17
N ALA A 147 6.11 -0.19 -11.45
CA ALA A 147 4.67 0.03 -11.46
C ALA A 147 4.14 0.38 -12.85
N THR A 148 4.79 1.31 -13.55
CA THR A 148 4.36 1.77 -14.88
C THR A 148 4.33 0.64 -15.90
N PHE A 149 5.35 -0.22 -15.95
CA PHE A 149 5.44 -1.25 -16.99
C PHE A 149 4.78 -2.56 -16.61
N THR A 150 4.74 -2.92 -15.32
CA THR A 150 4.19 -4.21 -14.88
C THR A 150 2.78 -4.13 -14.34
N GLY A 151 2.31 -2.94 -13.94
CA GLY A 151 1.06 -2.75 -13.20
C GLY A 151 1.21 -2.91 -11.68
N LEU A 152 2.30 -3.52 -11.19
CA LEU A 152 2.52 -3.77 -9.76
C LEU A 152 2.54 -2.45 -8.96
N GLY A 153 1.49 -2.23 -8.16
CA GLY A 153 1.38 -1.02 -7.34
C GLY A 153 1.08 0.27 -8.12
N LEU A 154 0.74 0.18 -9.42
CA LEU A 154 0.42 1.35 -10.24
C LEU A 154 -0.77 2.16 -9.71
N ARG A 155 -1.73 1.50 -9.04
CA ARG A 155 -2.85 2.14 -8.35
C ARG A 155 -2.43 3.21 -7.34
N LEU A 156 -1.21 3.12 -6.78
CA LEU A 156 -0.68 4.11 -5.85
C LEU A 156 -0.46 5.48 -6.50
N TYR A 157 -0.13 5.48 -7.79
CA TYR A 157 0.25 6.68 -8.54
C TYR A 157 -0.89 7.20 -9.41
N ALA A 158 -1.97 6.42 -9.58
CA ALA A 158 -3.13 6.84 -10.35
C ALA A 158 -3.80 8.07 -9.70
N GLY A 159 -4.00 9.14 -10.48
CA GLY A 159 -4.63 10.37 -10.02
C GLY A 159 -3.70 11.36 -9.30
N GLU A 160 -2.39 11.10 -9.22
CA GLU A 160 -1.40 12.11 -8.77
C GLU A 160 -1.34 13.31 -9.72
N ASP A 161 -1.63 13.09 -11.00
CA ASP A 161 -1.61 14.05 -12.10
C ASP A 161 -2.89 14.88 -12.24
N ILE A 162 -3.96 14.49 -11.56
CA ILE A 162 -5.24 15.21 -11.59
C ILE A 162 -5.15 16.43 -10.65
N PRO A 163 -5.31 17.67 -11.15
CA PRO A 163 -5.33 18.86 -10.31
C PRO A 163 -6.41 18.74 -9.23
N LYS A 164 -6.04 18.97 -7.97
CA LYS A 164 -7.01 19.03 -6.88
C LYS A 164 -7.62 20.43 -6.90
N GLU A 165 -8.91 20.53 -7.18
CA GLU A 165 -9.63 21.79 -7.00
C GLU A 165 -9.52 22.22 -5.53
N GLU A 166 -8.92 23.38 -5.29
CA GLU A 166 -8.87 23.97 -3.95
C GLU A 166 -10.30 24.34 -3.53
N GLY A 167 -10.92 23.47 -2.72
CA GLY A 167 -12.26 23.70 -2.16
C GLY A 167 -13.15 22.48 -2.03
N SER A 168 -12.80 21.35 -2.65
CA SER A 168 -13.56 20.10 -2.54
C SER A 168 -12.73 19.04 -1.83
N SER A 169 -13.06 18.74 -0.57
CA SER A 169 -12.59 17.55 0.14
C SER A 169 -13.32 16.30 -0.36
N ALA A 170 -13.20 16.01 -1.65
CA ALA A 170 -13.62 14.76 -2.26
C ALA A 170 -12.52 13.69 -2.11
N PRO A 171 -12.90 12.39 -2.11
CA PRO A 171 -12.08 11.32 -1.57
C PRO A 171 -10.89 11.01 -2.48
N LYS A 172 -9.71 10.79 -1.88
CA LYS A 172 -8.59 10.14 -2.57
C LYS A 172 -9.05 8.73 -2.98
N SER A 173 -9.17 8.50 -4.30
CA SER A 173 -9.67 7.30 -4.99
C SER A 173 -9.28 6.00 -4.27
N GLN A 174 -10.21 5.17 -3.79
CA GLN A 174 -11.12 4.27 -4.53
C GLN A 174 -10.39 3.39 -5.57
N ALA A 175 -9.89 2.25 -5.12
CA ALA A 175 -9.84 1.03 -5.93
C ALA A 175 -10.97 0.12 -5.45
N GLY A 176 -12.07 0.12 -6.19
CA GLY A 176 -13.25 -0.69 -5.88
C GLY A 176 -14.34 -0.50 -6.93
N LEU A 177 -14.13 -1.02 -8.14
CA LEU A 177 -15.24 -1.34 -9.05
C LEU A 177 -15.09 -2.78 -9.53
N LYS A 178 -16.03 -3.62 -9.07
CA LYS A 178 -16.33 -4.94 -9.65
C LYS A 178 -17.06 -4.74 -10.98
N SER A 179 -16.66 -5.53 -11.97
CA SER A 179 -17.22 -5.66 -13.32
C SER A 179 -18.68 -6.13 -13.35
N THR A 180 -19.46 -5.56 -14.28
CA THR A 180 -20.85 -5.89 -14.62
C THR A 180 -20.94 -6.80 -15.85
N THR A 181 -21.98 -7.63 -15.90
CA THR A 181 -22.64 -8.17 -17.12
C THR A 181 -24.12 -8.48 -16.79
N PRO A 182 -25.06 -8.56 -17.75
CA PRO A 182 -26.24 -7.68 -17.74
C PRO A 182 -27.63 -8.38 -17.76
N ALA A 183 -28.66 -7.56 -17.47
CA ALA A 183 -30.11 -7.64 -17.81
C ALA A 183 -31.08 -8.34 -16.82
N PRO A 184 -32.40 -7.98 -16.78
CA PRO A 184 -33.14 -6.90 -17.49
C PRO A 184 -33.93 -5.93 -16.58
N ALA A 185 -34.59 -4.95 -17.21
CA ALA A 185 -35.29 -3.78 -16.68
C ALA A 185 -36.39 -4.03 -15.61
N PRO A 186 -36.71 -3.03 -14.76
CA PRO A 186 -37.66 -3.18 -13.65
C PRO A 186 -39.10 -2.83 -14.07
N ALA A 187 -40.06 -3.62 -13.58
CA ALA A 187 -41.46 -3.23 -13.49
C ALA A 187 -41.72 -2.61 -12.09
N ASN A 188 -42.46 -1.50 -12.10
CA ASN A 188 -42.95 -0.72 -10.95
C ASN A 188 -43.48 -1.56 -9.77
N THR A 189 -43.24 -1.13 -8.52
CA THR A 189 -44.26 -0.45 -7.67
C THR A 189 -43.84 -0.33 -6.18
N THR A 190 -43.90 0.91 -5.67
CA THR A 190 -44.39 1.33 -4.33
C THR A 190 -43.46 1.16 -3.09
N PRO A 191 -43.44 2.16 -2.16
CA PRO A 191 -42.30 2.43 -1.29
C PRO A 191 -42.43 1.75 0.09
N ALA A 192 -41.38 1.03 0.49
CA ALA A 192 -41.20 0.50 1.83
C ALA A 192 -39.74 0.66 2.28
N GLN A 193 -39.57 1.38 3.39
CA GLN A 193 -38.45 1.40 4.35
C GLN A 193 -37.05 1.00 3.82
N SER A 194 -36.20 2.00 3.66
CA SER A 194 -34.75 1.84 3.50
C SER A 194 -34.14 1.16 4.74
N PRO A 195 -33.25 0.16 4.57
CA PRO A 195 -32.58 -0.50 5.68
C PRO A 195 -31.62 0.47 6.37
N GLU A 196 -31.70 0.55 7.70
CA GLU A 196 -30.78 1.36 8.50
C GLU A 196 -29.34 0.90 8.24
N SER A 197 -28.52 1.78 7.67
CA SER A 197 -27.09 1.56 7.56
C SER A 197 -26.45 1.71 8.94
N PHE A 198 -25.72 0.70 9.41
CA PHE A 198 -24.94 0.75 10.65
C PHE A 198 -24.00 1.97 10.68
N ASP A 199 -24.11 2.81 11.71
CA ASP A 199 -23.23 3.97 11.91
C ASP A 199 -22.05 3.63 12.83
N GLY A 200 -20.94 3.24 12.22
CA GLY A 200 -19.71 2.93 12.92
C GLY A 200 -19.05 4.12 13.63
N LYS A 201 -19.31 5.37 13.21
CA LYS A 201 -18.79 6.55 13.90
C LYS A 201 -19.52 6.76 15.22
N ASP A 202 -20.85 6.62 15.20
CA ASP A 202 -21.66 6.67 16.42
C ASP A 202 -21.30 5.53 17.37
N ALA A 203 -21.09 4.31 16.86
CA ALA A 203 -20.66 3.17 17.67
C ALA A 203 -19.34 3.44 18.43
N LEU A 204 -18.32 3.99 17.76
CA LEU A 204 -17.06 4.37 18.41
C LEU A 204 -17.22 5.52 19.41
N LEU A 205 -18.09 6.50 19.11
CA LEU A 205 -18.37 7.60 20.02
C LEU A 205 -19.05 7.09 21.30
N LYS A 206 -20.00 6.17 21.17
CA LYS A 206 -20.64 5.46 22.29
C LYS A 206 -19.62 4.68 23.11
N PHE A 207 -18.68 3.98 22.47
CA PHE A 207 -17.59 3.30 23.18
C PHE A 207 -16.76 4.27 24.02
N CYS A 208 -16.30 5.37 23.44
CA CYS A 208 -15.49 6.35 24.15
C CYS A 208 -16.25 7.02 25.30
N SER A 209 -17.56 7.23 25.13
CA SER A 209 -18.42 7.84 26.14
C SER A 209 -18.73 6.88 27.30
N ALA A 210 -18.95 5.60 26.99
CA ALA A 210 -19.14 4.55 28.00
C ALA A 210 -17.85 4.20 28.73
N ASN A 211 -16.69 4.41 28.09
CA ASN A 211 -15.35 4.17 28.62
C ASN A 211 -15.18 2.81 29.35
N PRO A 212 -15.50 1.67 28.71
CA PRO A 212 -15.54 0.36 29.39
C PRO A 212 -14.16 -0.14 29.85
N LEU A 213 -13.06 0.44 29.33
CA LEU A 213 -11.68 0.13 29.74
C LEU A 213 -11.10 1.13 30.75
N HIS A 214 -11.90 2.09 31.23
CA HIS A 214 -11.49 3.10 32.21
C HIS A 214 -10.22 3.87 31.81
N PHE A 215 -10.16 4.38 30.58
CA PHE A 215 -9.14 5.36 30.18
C PHE A 215 -9.25 6.62 31.04
N VAL A 216 -8.11 7.27 31.28
CA VAL A 216 -7.99 8.46 32.13
C VAL A 216 -8.88 9.62 31.64
N ASP A 217 -8.96 9.79 30.33
CA ASP A 217 -9.81 10.80 29.70
C ASP A 217 -10.31 10.33 28.32
N ALA A 218 -11.31 11.05 27.81
CA ALA A 218 -11.93 10.76 26.51
C ALA A 218 -10.92 10.86 25.34
N LYS A 219 -9.92 11.73 25.43
CA LYS A 219 -8.90 11.93 24.37
C LYS A 219 -7.97 10.72 24.27
N THR A 220 -7.59 10.15 25.41
CA THR A 220 -6.80 8.93 25.51
C THR A 220 -7.56 7.74 24.94
N CYS A 221 -8.87 7.64 25.24
CA CYS A 221 -9.74 6.63 24.64
C CYS A 221 -9.84 6.80 23.12
N GLN A 222 -10.04 8.03 22.63
CA GLN A 222 -10.08 8.32 21.19
C GLN A 222 -8.77 8.00 20.48
N HIS A 223 -7.61 8.28 21.10
CA HIS A 223 -6.31 7.91 20.55
C HIS A 223 -6.10 6.39 20.51
N ALA A 224 -6.56 5.66 21.53
CA ALA A 224 -6.52 4.20 21.56
C ALA A 224 -7.42 3.59 20.47
N VAL A 225 -8.63 4.14 20.30
CA VAL A 225 -9.54 3.79 19.19
C VAL A 225 -8.91 4.08 17.84
N LYS A 226 -8.30 5.26 17.66
CA LYS A 226 -7.62 5.62 16.42
C LYS A 226 -6.47 4.66 16.11
N SER A 227 -5.68 4.30 17.11
CA SER A 227 -4.60 3.32 16.96
C SER A 227 -5.13 1.94 16.59
N ALA A 228 -6.28 1.52 17.14
CA ALA A 228 -6.92 0.25 16.79
C ALA A 228 -7.47 0.25 15.35
N LEU A 229 -8.05 1.37 14.90
CA LEU A 229 -8.45 1.57 13.50
C LEU A 229 -7.23 1.48 12.57
N ASP A 230 -6.13 2.17 12.92
CA ASP A 230 -4.90 2.15 12.12
C ASP A 230 -4.30 0.75 12.03
N ASN A 231 -4.31 -0.02 13.13
CA ASN A 231 -3.85 -1.41 13.15
C ASN A 231 -4.68 -2.34 12.25
N LEU A 232 -5.91 -1.97 11.92
CA LEU A 232 -6.80 -2.69 11.01
C LEU A 232 -6.86 -2.08 9.61
N GLY A 233 -6.08 -1.02 9.35
CA GLY A 233 -6.10 -0.30 8.07
C GLY A 233 -7.37 0.53 7.84
N LEU A 234 -8.15 0.79 8.89
CA LEU A 234 -9.34 1.64 8.85
C LEU A 234 -8.94 3.09 9.18
N ALA A 235 -9.48 4.07 8.45
CA ALA A 235 -9.10 5.47 8.62
C ALA A 235 -9.98 6.18 9.66
N ARG A 236 -11.27 5.83 9.72
CA ARG A 236 -12.30 6.51 10.53
C ARG A 236 -13.44 5.56 10.89
N GLY A 237 -14.24 5.93 11.89
CA GLY A 237 -15.41 5.15 12.30
C GLY A 237 -16.42 4.86 11.19
N GLY A 238 -16.52 5.74 10.19
CA GLY A 238 -17.37 5.51 9.02
C GLY A 238 -16.92 4.35 8.12
N ASP A 239 -15.73 3.80 8.32
CA ASP A 239 -15.24 2.63 7.58
C ASP A 239 -15.74 1.31 8.22
N ILE A 240 -16.31 1.37 9.42
CA ILE A 240 -16.94 0.24 10.11
C ILE A 240 -18.38 0.11 9.59
N LYS A 241 -18.70 -1.01 8.93
CA LYS A 241 -19.98 -1.17 8.19
C LYS A 241 -20.99 -2.08 8.87
N ASN A 242 -20.59 -2.79 9.91
CA ASN A 242 -21.42 -3.72 10.66
C ASN A 242 -20.81 -3.97 12.05
N GLU A 243 -21.56 -4.67 12.89
CA GLU A 243 -21.19 -5.07 14.25
C GLU A 243 -19.92 -5.93 14.29
N GLY A 244 -19.70 -6.76 13.25
CA GLY A 244 -18.50 -7.59 13.13
C GLY A 244 -17.23 -6.78 12.91
N ASP A 245 -17.29 -5.77 12.04
CA ASP A 245 -16.19 -4.81 11.84
C ASP A 245 -15.91 -4.03 13.13
N TYR A 246 -16.98 -3.63 13.84
CA TYR A 246 -16.86 -2.94 15.10
C TYR A 246 -16.19 -3.82 16.16
N ALA A 247 -16.61 -5.08 16.29
CA ALA A 247 -15.99 -6.07 17.18
C ALA A 247 -14.50 -6.29 16.86
N ASN A 248 -14.10 -6.28 15.58
CA ASN A 248 -12.68 -6.36 15.19
C ASN A 248 -11.87 -5.18 15.71
N VAL A 249 -12.40 -3.97 15.58
CA VAL A 249 -11.77 -2.74 16.09
C VAL A 249 -11.64 -2.80 17.61
N ILE A 250 -12.71 -3.17 18.30
CA ILE A 250 -12.74 -3.24 19.76
C ILE A 250 -11.79 -4.33 20.30
N THR A 251 -11.75 -5.51 19.69
CA THR A 251 -10.81 -6.59 20.11
C THR A 251 -9.36 -6.21 19.87
N THR A 252 -9.06 -5.49 18.78
CA THR A 252 -7.72 -4.93 18.51
C THR A 252 -7.32 -3.88 19.55
N LEU A 253 -8.28 -3.02 19.92
CA LEU A 253 -8.11 -2.03 20.99
C LEU A 253 -7.81 -2.71 22.33
N VAL A 254 -8.61 -3.70 22.73
CA VAL A 254 -8.42 -4.46 23.97
C VAL A 254 -7.05 -5.15 23.99
N SER A 255 -6.62 -5.75 22.87
CA SER A 255 -5.29 -6.36 22.79
C SER A 255 -4.15 -5.36 22.96
N THR A 256 -4.30 -4.15 22.42
CA THR A 256 -3.30 -3.09 22.58
C THR A 256 -3.29 -2.56 24.01
N TRP A 257 -4.49 -2.40 24.60
CA TRP A 257 -4.66 -1.95 25.97
C TRP A 257 -3.99 -2.90 26.98
N VAL A 258 -4.22 -4.22 26.87
CA VAL A 258 -3.57 -5.24 27.73
C VAL A 258 -2.04 -5.15 27.69
N LYS A 259 -1.48 -4.95 26.49
CA LYS A 259 -0.02 -4.78 26.33
C LYS A 259 0.47 -3.50 27.01
N SER A 260 -0.27 -2.41 26.88
CA SER A 260 0.11 -1.11 27.45
C SER A 260 -0.02 -1.05 28.98
N THR A 261 -0.95 -1.80 29.56
CA THR A 261 -1.16 -1.84 31.02
C THR A 261 -0.26 -2.86 31.74
N GLY A 262 0.53 -3.64 31.00
CA GLY A 262 1.47 -4.61 31.57
C GLY A 262 0.82 -5.85 32.19
N ILE A 263 -0.47 -6.10 31.91
CA ILE A 263 -1.19 -7.28 32.41
C ILE A 263 -0.56 -8.54 31.81
N LYS A 264 -0.11 -9.46 32.66
CA LYS A 264 0.44 -10.76 32.25
C LYS A 264 -0.68 -11.78 32.11
N ILE A 265 -1.11 -12.05 30.88
CA ILE A 265 -2.10 -13.06 30.53
C ILE A 265 -1.50 -14.08 29.55
N THR A 266 -1.90 -15.35 29.66
CA THR A 266 -1.45 -16.39 28.72
C THR A 266 -2.09 -16.17 27.34
N LYS A 267 -1.41 -16.62 26.28
CA LYS A 267 -1.95 -16.54 24.90
C LYS A 267 -3.34 -17.20 24.79
N ALA A 268 -3.52 -18.37 25.42
CA ALA A 268 -4.78 -19.11 25.40
C ALA A 268 -5.92 -18.34 26.10
N ALA A 269 -5.65 -17.74 27.26
CA ALA A 269 -6.64 -16.93 27.96
C ALA A 269 -6.99 -15.65 27.18
N MET A 270 -6.00 -14.98 26.59
CA MET A 270 -6.23 -13.81 25.74
C MET A 270 -7.08 -14.15 24.51
N THR A 271 -6.80 -15.27 23.82
CA THR A 271 -7.60 -15.72 22.68
C THR A 271 -9.05 -16.00 23.08
N LYS A 272 -9.27 -16.64 24.24
CA LYS A 272 -10.62 -16.89 24.77
C LYS A 272 -11.36 -15.59 25.07
N ASP A 273 -10.71 -14.65 25.75
CA ASP A 273 -11.31 -13.37 26.13
C ASP A 273 -11.69 -12.52 24.91
N LEU A 274 -10.84 -12.47 23.88
CA LEU A 274 -11.14 -11.77 22.63
C LEU A 274 -12.26 -12.45 21.82
N ALA A 275 -12.32 -13.78 21.84
CA ALA A 275 -13.42 -14.53 21.21
C ALA A 275 -14.76 -14.20 21.87
N SER A 276 -14.83 -14.17 23.21
CA SER A 276 -16.06 -13.78 23.92
C SER A 276 -16.54 -12.36 23.60
N ILE A 277 -15.63 -11.41 23.34
CA ILE A 277 -16.00 -10.06 22.88
C ILE A 277 -16.55 -10.09 21.45
N ARG A 278 -15.98 -10.92 20.57
CA ARG A 278 -16.45 -11.06 19.18
C ARG A 278 -17.80 -11.78 19.10
N ASP A 279 -18.02 -12.78 19.95
CA ASP A 279 -19.26 -13.56 19.99
C ASP A 279 -20.46 -12.73 20.47
N ALA A 280 -20.22 -11.56 21.09
CA ALA A 280 -21.25 -10.60 21.44
C ALA A 280 -21.74 -9.73 20.25
N SER A 281 -21.19 -9.91 19.04
CA SER A 281 -21.60 -9.14 17.85
C SER A 281 -23.11 -9.19 17.54
N PRO A 282 -23.83 -10.33 17.73
CA PRO A 282 -25.28 -10.38 17.52
C PRO A 282 -26.10 -9.55 18.52
N GLU A 283 -25.52 -9.20 19.68
CA GLU A 283 -26.14 -8.33 20.69
C GLU A 283 -25.94 -6.84 20.39
N GLY A 284 -25.31 -6.51 19.25
CA GLY A 284 -25.09 -5.13 18.80
C GLY A 284 -23.93 -4.43 19.50
N VAL A 285 -23.83 -3.12 19.27
CA VAL A 285 -22.77 -2.26 19.84
C VAL A 285 -22.75 -2.32 21.36
N ASP A 286 -23.92 -2.33 22.00
CA ASP A 286 -24.04 -2.36 23.46
C ASP A 286 -23.60 -3.71 24.03
N GLY A 287 -23.94 -4.82 23.38
CA GLY A 287 -23.46 -6.17 23.77
C GLY A 287 -21.94 -6.28 23.73
N ILE A 288 -21.31 -5.78 22.66
CA ILE A 288 -19.85 -5.73 22.54
C ILE A 288 -19.25 -4.85 23.64
N ASN A 289 -19.83 -3.68 23.92
CA ASN A 289 -19.34 -2.77 24.97
C ASN A 289 -19.44 -3.39 26.36
N ASN A 290 -20.55 -4.09 26.65
CA ASN A 290 -20.77 -4.83 27.89
C ASN A 290 -19.76 -5.97 28.05
N ALA A 291 -19.46 -6.70 26.97
CA ALA A 291 -18.43 -7.75 26.99
C ALA A 291 -17.04 -7.19 27.31
N VAL A 292 -16.69 -6.00 26.81
CA VAL A 292 -15.44 -5.31 27.16
C VAL A 292 -15.42 -4.87 28.62
N ALA A 293 -16.53 -4.35 29.14
CA ALA A 293 -16.63 -3.98 30.55
C ALA A 293 -16.48 -5.20 31.47
N ALA A 294 -17.09 -6.34 31.11
CA ALA A 294 -16.92 -7.60 31.82
C ALA A 294 -15.46 -8.10 31.76
N PHE A 295 -14.82 -7.98 30.60
CA PHE A 295 -13.39 -8.27 30.45
C PHE A 295 -12.56 -7.40 31.40
N TYR A 296 -12.76 -6.09 31.42
CA TYR A 296 -12.04 -5.17 32.31
C TYR A 296 -12.18 -5.57 33.78
N LEU A 297 -13.42 -5.83 34.23
CA LEU A 297 -13.68 -6.27 35.61
C LEU A 297 -12.94 -7.56 35.95
N SER A 298 -12.87 -8.52 35.03
CA SER A 298 -12.13 -9.78 35.23
C SER A 298 -10.61 -9.58 35.40
N LYS A 299 -10.05 -8.51 34.84
CA LYS A 299 -8.61 -8.20 34.88
C LYS A 299 -8.26 -7.07 35.85
N LYS A 300 -9.25 -6.45 36.49
CA LYS A 300 -9.05 -5.30 37.39
C LYS A 300 -8.04 -5.58 38.51
N SER A 301 -8.03 -6.79 39.06
CA SER A 301 -7.07 -7.20 40.11
C SER A 301 -5.63 -7.35 39.61
N MET A 302 -5.43 -7.46 38.29
CA MET A 302 -4.11 -7.61 37.65
C MET A 302 -3.53 -6.27 37.19
N LEU A 303 -4.30 -5.19 37.28
CA LEU A 303 -3.82 -3.85 36.95
C LEU A 303 -2.80 -3.40 38.00
N PRO A 304 -1.70 -2.75 37.56
CA PRO A 304 -0.77 -2.12 38.49
C PRO A 304 -1.53 -1.08 39.31
N GLN A 305 -1.46 -1.18 40.65
CA GLN A 305 -2.05 -0.19 41.53
C GLN A 305 -1.27 1.13 41.39
N PRO A 306 -1.96 2.29 41.40
CA PRO A 306 -1.26 3.57 41.43
C PRO A 306 -0.38 3.63 42.69
N ALA A 307 0.87 4.05 42.49
CA ALA A 307 1.82 4.32 43.57
C ALA A 307 1.37 5.52 44.41
#